data_AF-A0A440V8H7-F1
#
_entry.id   AF-A0A440V8H7-F1
#
_cell.length_a   1.000
_cell.length_b   1.000
_cell.length_c   1.000
_cell.angle_alpha   90.00
_cell.angle_beta   90.00
_cell.angle_gamma   90.00
#
_symmetry.space_group_name_H-M   'P 1'
#
loop_
_entity.id
_entity.type
_entity.pdbx_description
1 polymer ?
#
loop_
_entity_poly.entity_id
_entity_poly.type
_entity_poly.pdbx_seq_one_letter_code
_entity_poly.pdbx_strand_id
1 'polypeptide(L)'
;MDSFESIGELAAGVVGNIEIIKPANRAEWLAARKRDVTASDASALLGIHPYTTSYELWAQKTGRKPDEEDNEVFRRGRALEFVAIDFLREDYPDWKITHSYNNRYFRDPVGRIGATPDAFVTIPGRPGKGIIQIKSASDFSVKNWIDPETKQITPPLYVAVQALIEAELTKASYAMVALIVSGHGMKLHPPIDIPLTPALMTRVRAEVADFWRVVAEGRHPAPDWKRDGELLEDLYQPDGRIIDLSKDNLLPAICDEKARIASEKSAIDKRLKEIRAELLDKMGGASAARISDGRTITAKTVERAGYEVKPTSYIDLRVKSARL
;
A
#
# COMPACT_ATOMS: atom_id res chain seq x y z
N MET A 1 -14.07 -40.98 0.80
CA MET A 1 -12.67 -41.41 0.54
C MET A 1 -11.91 -40.18 0.12
N ASP A 2 -11.06 -39.72 1.04
CA ASP A 2 -10.26 -38.52 0.94
C ASP A 2 -9.30 -38.57 -0.25
N SER A 3 -9.46 -37.67 -1.22
CA SER A 3 -8.51 -37.49 -2.32
C SER A 3 -7.48 -36.41 -1.99
N PHE A 4 -6.93 -36.45 -0.77
CA PHE A 4 -5.80 -35.62 -0.35
C PHE A 4 -4.48 -36.40 -0.23
N GLU A 5 -4.47 -37.69 -0.53
CA GLU A 5 -3.25 -38.49 -0.65
C GLU A 5 -2.84 -38.62 -2.13
N SER A 6 -1.96 -37.72 -2.57
CA SER A 6 -0.92 -37.95 -3.57
C SER A 6 -0.31 -36.60 -3.99
N ILE A 7 0.55 -36.06 -3.13
CA ILE A 7 1.70 -35.26 -3.56
C ILE A 7 2.93 -35.83 -2.86
N GLY A 8 3.14 -37.12 -3.09
CA GLY A 8 4.35 -37.86 -2.74
C GLY A 8 4.64 -38.76 -3.93
N GLU A 9 5.85 -38.65 -4.47
CA GLU A 9 6.39 -39.45 -5.58
C GLU A 9 5.98 -39.02 -7.01
N LEU A 10 6.61 -37.94 -7.48
CA LEU A 10 7.09 -37.87 -8.86
C LEU A 10 8.48 -37.21 -8.83
N ALA A 11 9.48 -38.02 -9.14
CA ALA A 11 10.89 -37.67 -9.10
C ALA A 11 11.31 -36.73 -10.25
N ALA A 12 12.25 -35.85 -9.92
CA ALA A 12 13.29 -35.31 -10.80
C ALA A 12 12.86 -34.79 -12.20
N GLY A 13 12.30 -33.58 -12.22
CA GLY A 13 12.23 -32.70 -13.39
C GLY A 13 12.00 -31.27 -12.94
N VAL A 14 12.99 -30.38 -13.11
CA VAL A 14 12.96 -29.00 -12.59
C VAL A 14 11.93 -28.16 -13.34
N VAL A 15 10.74 -28.01 -12.75
CA VAL A 15 9.85 -26.83 -12.84
C VAL A 15 9.17 -26.61 -11.48
N GLY A 16 9.84 -25.85 -10.61
CA GLY A 16 9.28 -25.03 -9.52
C GLY A 16 8.80 -25.71 -8.22
N ASN A 17 9.70 -25.93 -7.26
CA ASN A 17 9.36 -26.36 -5.89
C ASN A 17 8.65 -25.23 -5.11
N ILE A 18 7.31 -25.16 -5.16
CA ILE A 18 6.54 -24.32 -4.23
C ILE A 18 6.39 -25.05 -2.89
N GLU A 19 6.80 -24.41 -1.81
CA GLU A 19 6.61 -24.87 -0.44
C GLU A 19 5.27 -24.39 0.12
N ILE A 20 4.57 -25.24 0.87
CA ILE A 20 3.36 -24.86 1.62
C ILE A 20 3.66 -24.92 3.11
N ILE A 21 3.70 -23.75 3.74
CA ILE A 21 3.90 -23.60 5.18
C ILE A 21 2.54 -23.50 5.85
N LYS A 22 2.32 -24.28 6.91
CA LYS A 22 1.09 -24.28 7.71
C LYS A 22 1.37 -23.67 9.09
N PRO A 23 1.37 -22.33 9.22
CA PRO A 23 1.66 -21.69 10.50
C PRO A 23 0.55 -21.97 11.52
N ALA A 24 0.91 -22.21 12.77
CA ALA A 24 -0.04 -22.49 13.85
C ALA A 24 -0.77 -21.22 14.34
N ASN A 25 -0.16 -20.05 14.12
CA ASN A 25 -0.68 -18.77 14.60
C ASN A 25 -0.20 -17.61 13.71
N ARG A 26 -0.74 -16.41 13.97
CA ARG A 26 -0.41 -15.19 13.21
C ARG A 26 1.08 -14.82 13.29
N ALA A 27 1.74 -15.06 14.42
CA ALA A 27 3.15 -14.71 14.58
C ALA A 27 4.05 -15.57 13.68
N GLU A 28 3.79 -16.88 13.60
CA GLU A 28 4.47 -17.79 12.68
C GLU A 28 4.20 -17.44 11.21
N TRP A 29 2.96 -17.05 10.89
CA TRP A 29 2.61 -16.60 9.55
C TRP A 29 3.37 -15.32 9.15
N LEU A 30 3.47 -14.33 10.05
CA LEU A 30 4.26 -13.11 9.84
C LEU A 30 5.75 -13.44 9.69
N ALA A 31 6.31 -14.31 10.54
CA ALA A 31 7.69 -14.73 10.46
C ALA A 31 8.01 -15.42 9.11
N ALA A 32 7.09 -16.24 8.59
CA ALA A 32 7.25 -16.86 7.29
C ALA A 32 7.32 -15.82 6.17
N ARG A 33 6.43 -14.81 6.20
CA ARG A 33 6.32 -13.71 5.22
C ARG A 33 7.52 -12.77 5.18
N LYS A 34 8.24 -12.61 6.30
CA LYS A 34 9.44 -11.75 6.34
C LYS A 34 10.55 -12.20 5.39
N ARG A 35 10.57 -13.47 5.01
CA ARG A 35 11.61 -14.06 4.16
C ARG A 35 11.45 -13.75 2.67
N ASP A 36 10.26 -13.30 2.26
CA ASP A 36 9.90 -13.19 0.86
C ASP A 36 9.27 -11.84 0.55
N VAL A 37 9.29 -11.45 -0.72
CA VAL A 37 8.39 -10.40 -1.22
C VAL A 37 7.03 -11.06 -1.42
N THR A 38 6.04 -10.63 -0.65
CA THR A 38 4.73 -11.28 -0.69
C THR A 38 3.88 -10.73 -1.82
N ALA A 39 2.84 -11.47 -2.24
CA ALA A 39 1.93 -11.06 -3.30
C ALA A 39 1.32 -9.66 -3.08
N SER A 40 1.02 -9.30 -1.82
CA SER A 40 0.55 -7.96 -1.45
C SER A 40 1.63 -6.87 -1.62
N ASP A 41 2.90 -7.22 -1.43
CA ASP A 41 4.02 -6.26 -1.41
C ASP A 41 4.64 -6.08 -2.80
N ALA A 42 4.54 -7.09 -3.68
CA ALA A 42 5.27 -7.15 -4.94
C ALA A 42 5.00 -5.96 -5.88
N SER A 43 3.81 -5.39 -5.82
CA SER A 43 3.45 -4.22 -6.62
C SER A 43 4.21 -2.94 -6.18
N ALA A 44 4.82 -2.91 -4.99
CA ALA A 44 5.71 -1.83 -4.57
C ALA A 44 7.00 -1.82 -5.41
N LEU A 45 7.49 -3.00 -5.80
CA LEU A 45 8.63 -3.12 -6.72
C LEU A 45 8.28 -2.72 -8.15
N LEU A 46 7.00 -2.83 -8.52
CA LEU A 46 6.50 -2.36 -9.81
C LEU A 46 6.20 -0.85 -9.84
N GLY A 47 6.35 -0.15 -8.71
CA GLY A 47 6.08 1.30 -8.59
C GLY A 47 4.59 1.67 -8.64
N ILE A 48 3.68 0.71 -8.47
CA ILE A 48 2.23 0.94 -8.58
C ILE A 48 1.47 0.75 -7.25
N HIS A 49 2.18 0.39 -6.18
CA HIS A 49 1.54 0.21 -4.88
C HIS A 49 1.26 1.58 -4.22
N PRO A 50 -0.01 1.85 -3.83
CA PRO A 50 -0.43 3.18 -3.39
C PRO A 50 0.08 3.58 -2.00
N TYR A 51 0.42 2.61 -1.14
CA TYR A 51 0.82 2.87 0.25
C TYR A 51 2.32 2.66 0.47
N THR A 52 2.84 1.49 0.14
CA THR A 52 4.26 1.12 0.23
C THR A 52 5.08 1.46 -1.02
N THR A 53 6.29 2.01 -0.83
CA THR A 53 7.33 2.19 -1.87
C THR A 53 8.32 1.02 -1.88
N SER A 54 9.16 0.90 -2.91
CA SER A 54 10.22 -0.12 -2.92
C SER A 54 11.28 0.13 -1.83
N TYR A 55 11.54 1.39 -1.48
CA TYR A 55 12.44 1.78 -0.39
C TYR A 55 11.84 1.44 0.99
N GLU A 56 10.55 1.70 1.20
CA GLU A 56 9.87 1.27 2.42
C GLU A 56 9.85 -0.25 2.56
N LEU A 57 9.57 -0.97 1.47
CA LEU A 57 9.64 -2.43 1.46
C LEU A 57 11.05 -2.93 1.81
N TRP A 58 12.11 -2.28 1.31
CA TRP A 58 13.49 -2.57 1.72
C TRP A 58 13.69 -2.36 3.23
N ALA A 59 13.22 -1.25 3.78
CA ALA A 59 13.37 -0.97 5.20
C ALA A 59 12.65 -2.02 6.06
N GLN A 60 11.45 -2.45 5.66
CA GLN A 60 10.71 -3.54 6.31
C GLN A 60 11.45 -4.89 6.22
N LYS A 61 11.86 -5.30 5.00
CA LYS A 61 12.51 -6.61 4.78
C LYS A 61 13.91 -6.71 5.37
N THR A 62 14.55 -5.58 5.67
CA THR A 62 15.86 -5.53 6.33
C THR A 62 15.78 -5.23 7.84
N GLY A 63 14.57 -5.12 8.40
CA GLY A 63 14.36 -4.88 9.84
C GLY A 63 14.71 -3.45 10.30
N ARG A 64 14.85 -2.51 9.36
CA ARG A 64 15.13 -1.09 9.63
C ARG A 64 13.87 -0.30 9.97
N LYS A 65 12.72 -0.74 9.47
CA LYS A 65 11.41 -0.24 9.88
C LYS A 65 10.73 -1.34 10.72
N PRO A 66 10.19 -1.02 11.92
CA PRO A 66 9.40 -1.98 12.67
C PRO A 66 8.16 -2.40 11.88
N ASP A 67 7.65 -3.60 12.15
CA ASP A 67 6.38 -4.03 11.58
C ASP A 67 5.26 -3.08 12.03
N GLU A 68 4.32 -2.78 11.15
CA GLU A 68 3.15 -1.99 11.53
C GLU A 68 2.34 -2.71 12.61
N GLU A 69 1.98 -1.96 13.65
CA GLU A 69 1.05 -2.45 14.65
C GLU A 69 -0.33 -2.69 14.04
N ASP A 70 -0.98 -3.73 14.56
CA ASP A 70 -2.32 -4.10 14.13
C ASP A 70 -3.32 -3.02 14.58
N ASN A 71 -3.92 -2.34 13.61
CA ASN A 71 -4.84 -1.22 13.85
C ASN A 71 -6.30 -1.60 13.57
N GLU A 72 -7.23 -0.69 13.87
CA GLU A 72 -8.66 -0.92 13.67
C GLU A 72 -9.04 -1.20 12.21
N VAL A 73 -8.29 -0.64 11.25
CA VAL A 73 -8.51 -0.87 9.81
C VAL A 73 -8.15 -2.31 9.43
N PHE A 74 -7.00 -2.82 9.88
CA PHE A 74 -6.59 -4.20 9.67
C PHE A 74 -7.48 -5.20 10.41
N ARG A 75 -7.92 -4.86 11.62
CA ARG A 75 -8.93 -5.64 12.35
C ARG A 75 -10.25 -5.73 11.59
N ARG A 76 -10.75 -4.60 11.07
CA ARG A 76 -11.97 -4.55 10.27
C ARG A 76 -11.84 -5.38 8.99
N GLY A 77 -10.73 -5.25 8.25
CA GLY A 77 -10.50 -6.02 7.03
C GLY A 77 -10.53 -7.53 7.27
N ARG A 78 -9.84 -8.02 8.30
CA ARG A 78 -9.86 -9.45 8.67
C ARG A 78 -11.25 -9.95 9.06
N ALA A 79 -12.03 -9.15 9.80
CA ALA A 79 -13.39 -9.53 10.15
C ALA A 79 -14.30 -9.60 8.91
N LEU A 80 -14.19 -8.62 8.01
CA LEU A 80 -14.98 -8.55 6.79
C LEU A 80 -14.63 -9.64 5.77
N GLU A 81 -13.42 -10.22 5.84
CA GLU A 81 -13.05 -11.38 5.03
C GLU A 81 -13.98 -12.58 5.32
N PHE A 82 -14.25 -12.89 6.59
CA PHE A 82 -15.18 -13.97 6.95
C PHE A 82 -16.60 -13.69 6.45
N VAL A 83 -17.07 -12.44 6.62
CA VAL A 83 -18.40 -12.03 6.13
C VAL A 83 -18.50 -12.15 4.60
N ALA A 84 -17.44 -11.77 3.88
CA ALA A 84 -17.39 -11.91 2.42
C ALA A 84 -17.43 -13.39 1.99
N ILE A 85 -16.77 -14.30 2.72
CA ILE A 85 -16.86 -15.74 2.47
C ILE A 85 -18.28 -16.26 2.65
N ASP A 86 -18.98 -15.81 3.70
CA ASP A 86 -20.36 -16.22 3.94
C ASP A 86 -21.28 -15.70 2.83
N PHE A 87 -21.13 -14.43 2.42
CA PHE A 87 -21.90 -13.87 1.30
C PHE A 87 -21.58 -14.58 -0.01
N LEU A 88 -20.33 -14.95 -0.29
CA LEU A 88 -19.98 -15.73 -1.48
C LEU A 88 -20.68 -17.09 -1.50
N ARG A 89 -20.85 -17.74 -0.34
CA ARG A 89 -21.55 -19.03 -0.25
C ARG A 89 -23.06 -18.88 -0.37
N GLU A 90 -23.62 -17.78 0.11
CA GLU A 90 -25.03 -17.44 -0.04
C GLU A 90 -25.38 -17.09 -1.50
N ASP A 91 -24.60 -16.21 -2.12
CA ASP A 91 -24.82 -15.72 -3.49
C ASP A 91 -24.49 -16.79 -4.55
N TYR A 92 -23.56 -17.71 -4.25
CA TYR A 92 -23.10 -18.76 -5.17
C TYR A 92 -23.13 -20.15 -4.51
N PRO A 93 -24.32 -20.72 -4.21
CA PRO A 93 -24.46 -21.94 -3.42
C PRO A 93 -23.85 -23.19 -4.08
N ASP A 94 -23.73 -23.20 -5.41
CA ASP A 94 -23.13 -24.32 -6.15
C ASP A 94 -21.59 -24.26 -6.19
N TRP A 95 -20.97 -23.17 -5.73
CA TRP A 95 -19.52 -23.04 -5.70
C TRP A 95 -18.93 -23.73 -4.47
N LYS A 96 -17.87 -24.52 -4.68
CA LYS A 96 -17.12 -25.13 -3.57
C LYS A 96 -16.03 -24.18 -3.10
N ILE A 97 -16.31 -23.38 -2.06
CA ILE A 97 -15.40 -22.36 -1.53
C ILE A 97 -14.70 -22.86 -0.25
N THR A 98 -13.36 -22.92 -0.30
CA THR A 98 -12.50 -23.25 0.86
C THR A 98 -11.73 -22.01 1.31
N HIS A 99 -12.06 -21.51 2.51
CA HIS A 99 -11.35 -20.40 3.14
C HIS A 99 -9.95 -20.82 3.64
N SER A 100 -8.94 -19.98 3.45
CA SER A 100 -7.52 -20.28 3.74
C SER A 100 -6.91 -19.43 4.85
N TYR A 101 -7.74 -18.74 5.65
CA TYR A 101 -7.34 -17.75 6.65
C TYR A 101 -6.09 -18.10 7.44
N ASN A 102 -4.96 -17.47 7.08
CA ASN A 102 -3.65 -17.57 7.72
C ASN A 102 -3.18 -19.00 8.06
N ASN A 103 -3.72 -20.04 7.41
CA ASN A 103 -3.39 -21.44 7.73
C ASN A 103 -2.46 -22.07 6.68
N ARG A 104 -2.22 -21.37 5.56
CA ARG A 104 -1.36 -21.79 4.45
C ARG A 104 -0.64 -20.58 3.88
N TYR A 105 0.68 -20.67 3.80
CA TYR A 105 1.55 -19.72 3.13
C TYR A 105 2.31 -20.44 2.03
N PHE A 106 2.09 -20.03 0.79
CA PHE A 106 2.73 -20.60 -0.39
C PHE A 106 4.00 -19.81 -0.68
N ARG A 107 5.10 -20.50 -0.91
CA ARG A 107 6.41 -19.88 -1.06
C ARG A 107 7.18 -20.49 -2.21
N ASP A 108 7.71 -19.64 -3.08
CA ASP A 108 8.83 -19.97 -3.95
C ASP A 108 10.13 -19.64 -3.20
N PRO A 109 10.83 -20.63 -2.63
CA PRO A 109 12.02 -20.37 -1.81
C PRO A 109 13.20 -19.85 -2.65
N VAL A 110 13.27 -20.21 -3.93
CA VAL A 110 14.35 -19.77 -4.84
C VAL A 110 14.09 -18.34 -5.29
N GLY A 111 12.88 -18.06 -5.76
CA GLY A 111 12.46 -16.72 -6.16
C GLY A 111 12.28 -15.76 -4.97
N ARG A 112 12.16 -16.29 -3.75
CA ARG A 112 11.81 -15.55 -2.53
C ARG A 112 10.55 -14.70 -2.72
N ILE A 113 9.54 -15.34 -3.31
CA ILE A 113 8.19 -14.81 -3.50
C ILE A 113 7.23 -15.66 -2.67
N GLY A 114 6.27 -15.04 -2.00
CA GLY A 114 5.27 -15.79 -1.24
C GLY A 114 3.88 -15.20 -1.30
N ALA A 115 2.88 -15.98 -0.91
CA ALA A 115 1.48 -15.59 -0.98
C ALA A 115 0.61 -16.31 0.04
N THR A 116 -0.50 -15.65 0.39
CA THR A 116 -1.59 -16.22 1.17
C THR A 116 -2.89 -15.84 0.47
N PRO A 117 -3.40 -16.68 -0.44
CA PRO A 117 -4.72 -16.46 -1.01
C PRO A 117 -5.79 -16.53 0.07
N ASP A 118 -6.82 -15.70 -0.01
CA ASP A 118 -7.88 -15.68 1.01
C ASP A 118 -8.77 -16.93 0.89
N ALA A 119 -9.15 -17.31 -0.34
CA ALA A 119 -9.91 -18.52 -0.58
C ALA A 119 -9.53 -19.25 -1.87
N PHE A 120 -9.87 -20.53 -1.88
CA PHE A 120 -9.90 -21.37 -3.06
C PHE A 120 -11.33 -21.65 -3.48
N VAL A 121 -11.55 -21.84 -4.78
CA VAL A 121 -12.89 -22.11 -5.32
C VAL A 121 -12.86 -23.14 -6.45
N THR A 122 -13.90 -23.95 -6.52
CA THR A 122 -14.25 -24.74 -7.71
C THR A 122 -15.66 -24.36 -8.14
N ILE A 123 -15.80 -23.91 -9.38
CA ILE A 123 -17.07 -23.46 -9.97
C ILE A 123 -17.57 -24.55 -10.92
N PRO A 124 -18.82 -25.03 -10.79
CA PRO A 124 -19.41 -25.98 -11.74
C PRO A 124 -19.30 -25.50 -13.18
N GLY A 125 -18.89 -26.39 -14.09
CA GLY A 125 -18.71 -26.05 -15.50
C GLY A 125 -17.45 -25.26 -15.85
N ARG A 126 -16.65 -24.81 -14.86
CA ARG A 126 -15.36 -24.15 -15.09
C ARG A 126 -14.20 -25.10 -14.78
N PRO A 127 -13.34 -25.43 -15.76
CA PRO A 127 -12.21 -26.33 -15.53
C PRO A 127 -11.23 -25.81 -14.48
N GLY A 128 -10.74 -26.73 -13.64
CA GLY A 128 -9.69 -26.46 -12.66
C GLY A 128 -10.17 -25.75 -11.39
N LYS A 129 -9.20 -25.31 -10.59
CA LYS A 129 -9.40 -24.67 -9.29
C LYS A 129 -8.91 -23.23 -9.35
N GLY A 130 -9.68 -22.31 -8.79
CA GLY A 130 -9.34 -20.89 -8.72
C GLY A 130 -8.94 -20.43 -7.33
N ILE A 131 -8.42 -19.21 -7.28
CA ILE A 131 -8.31 -18.42 -6.04
C ILE A 131 -9.29 -17.25 -6.07
N ILE A 132 -9.68 -16.78 -4.88
CA ILE A 132 -10.42 -15.53 -4.68
C ILE A 132 -9.61 -14.67 -3.70
N GLN A 133 -9.15 -13.51 -4.17
CA GLN A 133 -8.62 -12.45 -3.31
C GLN A 133 -9.77 -11.54 -2.89
N ILE A 134 -9.99 -11.42 -1.58
CA ILE A 134 -11.05 -10.60 -1.01
C ILE A 134 -10.44 -9.26 -0.58
N LYS A 135 -11.14 -8.16 -0.87
CA LYS A 135 -10.82 -6.84 -0.32
C LYS A 135 -12.07 -6.22 0.27
N SER A 136 -11.88 -5.36 1.26
CA SER A 136 -12.95 -4.57 1.87
C SER A 136 -12.77 -3.09 1.60
N ALA A 137 -13.87 -2.37 1.32
CA ALA A 137 -13.89 -0.92 1.20
C ALA A 137 -15.00 -0.29 2.05
N SER A 138 -14.91 1.01 2.29
CA SER A 138 -16.03 1.82 2.82
C SER A 138 -16.77 2.52 1.70
N ASP A 139 -17.93 3.10 2.01
CA ASP A 139 -18.66 3.99 1.10
C ASP A 139 -17.80 5.16 0.58
N PHE A 140 -16.76 5.55 1.32
CA PHE A 140 -15.83 6.61 0.91
C PHE A 140 -14.70 6.10 0.03
N SER A 141 -14.18 4.90 0.28
CA SER A 141 -13.03 4.35 -0.45
C SER A 141 -13.42 3.51 -1.67
N VAL A 142 -14.68 3.10 -1.81
CA VAL A 142 -15.19 2.37 -2.98
C VAL A 142 -14.99 3.15 -4.28
N LYS A 143 -14.94 4.49 -4.23
CA LYS A 143 -14.64 5.32 -5.41
C LYS A 143 -13.29 4.97 -6.08
N ASN A 144 -12.33 4.45 -5.32
CA ASN A 144 -11.02 4.02 -5.86
C ASN A 144 -11.09 2.68 -6.61
N TRP A 145 -12.23 2.01 -6.54
CA TRP A 145 -12.54 0.78 -7.25
C TRP A 145 -13.48 1.02 -8.43
N ILE A 146 -13.93 2.25 -8.66
CA ILE A 146 -14.81 2.56 -9.77
C ILE A 146 -13.96 3.01 -10.94
N ASP A 147 -14.05 2.26 -12.04
CA ASP A 147 -13.42 2.65 -13.29
C ASP A 147 -14.03 3.98 -13.79
N PRO A 148 -13.19 4.99 -14.10
CA PRO A 148 -13.68 6.32 -14.43
C PRO A 148 -14.47 6.37 -15.75
N GLU A 149 -14.24 5.43 -16.67
CA GLU A 149 -14.87 5.38 -17.99
C GLU A 149 -16.14 4.54 -17.95
N THR A 150 -16.04 3.30 -17.47
CA THR A 150 -17.15 2.32 -17.46
C THR A 150 -18.10 2.50 -16.27
N LYS A 151 -17.66 3.20 -15.22
CA LYS A 151 -18.37 3.36 -13.93
C LYS A 151 -18.65 2.02 -13.22
N GLN A 152 -17.98 0.95 -13.61
CA GLN A 152 -18.09 -0.36 -12.97
C GLN A 152 -17.05 -0.53 -11.88
N ILE A 153 -17.31 -1.45 -10.94
CA ILE A 153 -16.30 -1.87 -9.99
C ILE A 153 -15.23 -2.66 -10.75
N THR A 154 -13.98 -2.22 -10.65
CA THR A 154 -12.80 -2.82 -11.22
C THR A 154 -11.69 -2.84 -10.16
N PRO A 155 -10.99 -3.99 -9.96
CA PRO A 155 -9.90 -4.06 -9.01
C PRO A 155 -8.76 -3.13 -9.41
N PRO A 156 -8.22 -2.31 -8.49
CA PRO A 156 -7.00 -1.56 -8.74
C PRO A 156 -5.86 -2.48 -9.17
N LEU A 157 -4.97 -1.99 -10.04
CA LEU A 157 -3.93 -2.82 -10.65
C LEU A 157 -3.05 -3.55 -9.62
N TYR A 158 -2.72 -2.91 -8.50
CA TYR A 158 -1.92 -3.54 -7.44
C TYR A 158 -2.62 -4.76 -6.79
N VAL A 159 -3.96 -4.77 -6.74
CA VAL A 159 -4.77 -5.90 -6.26
C VAL A 159 -4.82 -7.00 -7.31
N ALA A 160 -4.96 -6.65 -8.58
CA ALA A 160 -4.90 -7.62 -9.68
C ALA A 160 -3.54 -8.33 -9.73
N VAL A 161 -2.42 -7.60 -9.57
CA VAL A 161 -1.08 -8.17 -9.46
C VAL A 161 -0.99 -9.17 -8.30
N GLN A 162 -1.54 -8.83 -7.13
CA GLN A 162 -1.57 -9.74 -5.99
C GLN A 162 -2.28 -11.06 -6.32
N ALA A 163 -3.50 -10.99 -6.88
CA ALA A 163 -4.28 -12.18 -7.24
C ALA A 163 -3.57 -13.06 -8.29
N LEU A 164 -2.84 -12.44 -9.23
CA LEU A 164 -2.07 -13.17 -10.24
C LEU A 164 -0.86 -13.89 -9.66
N ILE A 165 -0.15 -13.29 -8.70
CA ILE A 165 0.95 -13.95 -7.97
C ILE A 165 0.41 -15.12 -7.16
N GLU A 166 -0.72 -14.95 -6.48
CA GLU A 166 -1.41 -16.03 -5.75
C GLU A 166 -1.78 -17.20 -6.66
N ALA A 167 -2.35 -16.92 -7.83
CA ALA A 167 -2.68 -17.96 -8.81
C ALA A 167 -1.44 -18.70 -9.31
N GLU A 168 -0.35 -17.98 -9.61
CA GLU A 168 0.92 -18.56 -10.08
C GLU A 168 1.57 -19.48 -9.03
N LEU A 169 1.59 -19.06 -7.76
CA LEU A 169 2.17 -19.85 -6.66
C LEU A 169 1.29 -21.04 -6.27
N THR A 170 -0.02 -20.94 -6.45
CA THR A 170 -0.95 -22.04 -6.14
C THR A 170 -1.26 -22.94 -7.33
N LYS A 171 -0.73 -22.62 -8.52
CA LYS A 171 -1.07 -23.28 -9.80
C LYS A 171 -2.58 -23.27 -10.08
N ALA A 172 -3.26 -22.19 -9.68
CA ALA A 172 -4.67 -22.01 -9.94
C ALA A 172 -4.92 -21.77 -11.43
N SER A 173 -6.02 -22.33 -11.94
CA SER A 173 -6.43 -22.18 -13.34
C SER A 173 -7.09 -20.83 -13.63
N TYR A 174 -7.48 -20.10 -12.59
CA TYR A 174 -8.05 -18.76 -12.68
C TYR A 174 -7.90 -17.99 -11.36
N ALA A 175 -7.89 -16.66 -11.46
CA ALA A 175 -7.90 -15.75 -10.33
C ALA A 175 -9.15 -14.86 -10.37
N MET A 176 -9.78 -14.63 -9.22
CA MET A 176 -10.85 -13.67 -9.07
C MET A 176 -10.57 -12.73 -7.90
N VAL A 177 -11.12 -11.51 -7.97
CA VAL A 177 -11.12 -10.55 -6.87
C VAL A 177 -12.56 -10.27 -6.45
N ALA A 178 -12.86 -10.41 -5.17
CA ALA A 178 -14.15 -10.05 -4.58
C ALA A 178 -14.01 -8.79 -3.73
N LEU A 179 -14.98 -7.89 -3.81
CA LEU A 179 -15.01 -6.65 -3.04
C LEU A 179 -16.26 -6.62 -2.15
N ILE A 180 -16.05 -6.55 -0.84
CA ILE A 180 -17.13 -6.24 0.11
C ILE A 180 -17.08 -4.76 0.49
N VAL A 181 -18.19 -4.04 0.31
CA VAL A 181 -18.34 -2.64 0.71
C VAL A 181 -19.17 -2.59 1.98
N SER A 182 -18.65 -1.94 3.01
CA SER A 182 -19.30 -1.79 4.30
C SER A 182 -19.49 -0.31 4.63
N GLY A 183 -20.75 0.06 4.86
CA GLY A 183 -21.24 1.42 5.04
C GLY A 183 -22.56 1.42 5.81
N HIS A 184 -23.60 2.06 5.27
CA HIS A 184 -24.96 1.94 5.83
C HIS A 184 -25.48 0.48 5.80
N GLY A 185 -25.09 -0.27 4.77
CA GLY A 185 -25.27 -1.72 4.68
C GLY A 185 -23.95 -2.43 4.37
N MET A 186 -24.03 -3.74 4.15
CA MET A 186 -22.92 -4.55 3.62
C MET A 186 -23.32 -5.12 2.27
N LYS A 187 -22.48 -4.92 1.26
CA LYS A 187 -22.70 -5.41 -0.10
C LYS A 187 -21.46 -6.11 -0.59
N LEU A 188 -21.59 -7.37 -0.97
CA LEU A 188 -20.59 -8.07 -1.77
C LEU A 188 -20.85 -7.75 -3.24
N HIS A 189 -19.81 -7.30 -3.94
CA HIS A 189 -19.85 -7.20 -5.40
C HIS A 189 -19.49 -8.55 -6.01
N PRO A 190 -20.11 -8.92 -7.16
CA PRO A 190 -19.77 -10.14 -7.88
C PRO A 190 -18.26 -10.27 -8.08
N PRO A 191 -17.65 -11.46 -7.83
CA PRO A 191 -16.23 -11.67 -8.08
C PRO A 191 -15.84 -11.35 -9.51
N ILE A 192 -14.74 -10.62 -9.67
CA ILE A 192 -14.24 -10.15 -10.95
C ILE A 192 -13.07 -11.03 -11.37
N ASP A 193 -13.16 -11.63 -12.55
CA ASP A 193 -12.07 -12.41 -13.14
C ASP A 193 -10.86 -11.53 -13.44
N ILE A 194 -9.68 -11.98 -13.01
CA ILE A 194 -8.40 -11.39 -13.37
C ILE A 194 -7.72 -12.28 -14.41
N PRO A 195 -7.58 -11.83 -15.67
CA PRO A 195 -6.94 -12.62 -16.71
C PRO A 195 -5.50 -13.01 -16.35
N LEU A 196 -5.22 -14.32 -16.35
CA LEU A 196 -3.88 -14.83 -16.09
C LEU A 196 -2.91 -14.27 -17.13
N THR A 197 -1.84 -13.62 -16.64
CA THR A 197 -0.88 -12.90 -17.49
C THR A 197 0.54 -13.39 -17.21
N PRO A 198 1.05 -14.40 -17.94
CA PRO A 198 2.38 -14.98 -17.69
C PRO A 198 3.52 -13.94 -17.78
N ALA A 199 3.42 -12.98 -18.70
CA ALA A 199 4.41 -11.91 -18.85
C ALA A 199 4.55 -11.02 -17.60
N LEU A 200 3.45 -10.81 -16.86
CA LEU A 200 3.49 -10.10 -15.58
C LEU A 200 4.32 -10.88 -14.56
N MET A 201 4.15 -12.19 -14.48
CA MET A 201 4.92 -13.02 -13.56
C MET A 201 6.40 -13.06 -13.92
N THR A 202 6.76 -13.06 -15.20
CA THR A 202 8.16 -12.89 -15.63
C THR A 202 8.74 -11.57 -15.10
N ARG A 203 8.00 -10.47 -15.24
CA ARG A 203 8.43 -9.17 -14.72
C ARG A 203 8.55 -9.16 -13.19
N VAL A 204 7.54 -9.65 -12.47
CA VAL A 204 7.56 -9.74 -11.00
C VAL A 204 8.78 -10.53 -10.52
N ARG A 205 9.08 -11.67 -11.13
CA ARG A 205 10.26 -12.48 -10.78
C ARG A 205 11.57 -11.72 -10.99
N ALA A 206 11.70 -10.96 -12.08
CA ALA A 206 12.88 -10.16 -12.35
C ALA A 206 13.08 -9.04 -11.31
N GLU A 207 12.00 -8.31 -10.99
CA GLU A 207 12.04 -7.21 -10.02
C GLU A 207 12.32 -7.70 -8.59
N VAL A 208 11.73 -8.83 -8.20
CA VAL A 208 12.01 -9.46 -6.90
C VAL A 208 13.45 -9.97 -6.82
N ALA A 209 13.97 -10.56 -7.90
CA ALA A 209 15.36 -11.00 -7.96
C ALA A 209 16.33 -9.81 -7.84
N ASP A 210 16.07 -8.71 -8.54
CA ASP A 210 16.90 -7.51 -8.44
C ASP A 210 16.82 -6.87 -7.05
N PHE A 211 15.62 -6.77 -6.48
CA PHE A 211 15.42 -6.29 -5.11
C PHE A 211 16.26 -7.08 -4.10
N TRP A 212 16.20 -8.41 -4.13
CA TRP A 212 16.98 -9.23 -3.20
C TRP A 212 18.48 -9.18 -3.45
N ARG A 213 18.91 -9.01 -4.71
CA ARG A 213 20.32 -8.76 -5.04
C ARG A 213 20.80 -7.44 -4.44
N VAL A 214 20.05 -6.36 -4.62
CA VAL A 214 20.34 -5.04 -4.03
C VAL A 214 20.43 -5.12 -2.51
N VAL A 215 19.48 -5.80 -1.87
CA VAL A 215 19.49 -6.05 -0.41
C VAL A 215 20.74 -6.82 0.03
N ALA A 216 21.11 -7.88 -0.69
CA ALA A 216 22.26 -8.73 -0.36
C ALA A 216 23.60 -7.98 -0.49
N GLU A 217 23.69 -7.01 -1.40
CA GLU A 217 24.84 -6.12 -1.56
C GLU A 217 24.90 -5.00 -0.50
N GLY A 218 23.98 -4.98 0.47
CA GLY A 218 23.91 -3.94 1.49
C GLY A 218 23.43 -2.58 0.96
N ARG A 219 22.88 -2.55 -0.26
CA ARG A 219 22.31 -1.37 -0.91
C ARG A 219 20.78 -1.33 -0.70
N HIS A 220 20.15 -0.29 -1.21
CA HIS A 220 18.69 -0.11 -1.19
C HIS A 220 18.19 0.42 -2.56
N PRO A 221 16.90 0.20 -2.90
CA PRO A 221 16.26 0.91 -4.00
C PRO A 221 16.31 2.43 -3.80
N ALA A 222 16.23 3.22 -4.86
CA ALA A 222 16.16 4.68 -4.73
C ALA A 222 14.90 5.09 -3.92
N PRO A 223 15.02 5.99 -2.92
CA PRO A 223 13.86 6.54 -2.24
C PRO A 223 12.98 7.35 -3.19
N ASP A 224 11.67 7.25 -3.01
CA ASP A 224 10.70 8.21 -3.54
C ASP A 224 10.60 9.38 -2.56
N TRP A 225 11.33 10.46 -2.83
CA TRP A 225 11.37 11.65 -1.95
C TRP A 225 10.01 12.32 -1.71
N LYS A 226 8.96 11.99 -2.49
CA LYS A 226 7.59 12.49 -2.24
C LYS A 226 6.85 11.66 -1.20
N ARG A 227 7.24 10.40 -1.00
CA ARG A 227 6.53 9.41 -0.17
C ARG A 227 7.34 8.94 1.03
N ASP A 228 8.66 8.90 0.90
CA ASP A 228 9.57 8.32 1.89
C ASP A 228 10.13 9.32 2.91
N GLY A 229 9.64 10.57 2.92
CA GLY A 229 10.19 11.64 3.78
C GLY A 229 10.26 11.27 5.27
N GLU A 230 9.15 10.80 5.85
CA GLU A 230 9.10 10.38 7.26
C GLU A 230 10.05 9.20 7.53
N LEU A 231 10.09 8.22 6.63
CA LEU A 231 11.00 7.07 6.76
C LEU A 231 12.48 7.49 6.66
N LEU A 232 12.81 8.41 5.77
CA LEU A 232 14.16 8.96 5.65
C LEU A 232 14.58 9.67 6.94
N GLU A 233 13.67 10.42 7.57
CA GLU A 233 13.94 11.04 8.87
C GLU A 233 14.15 9.98 9.96
N ASP A 234 13.31 8.95 10.03
CA ASP A 234 13.46 7.86 11.00
C ASP A 234 14.80 7.11 10.85
N LEU A 235 15.22 6.83 9.60
CA LEU A 235 16.42 6.05 9.32
C LEU A 235 17.73 6.84 9.44
N TYR A 236 17.70 8.14 9.16
CA TYR A 236 18.91 8.98 9.09
C TYR A 236 18.93 10.05 10.18
N GLN A 237 18.83 9.59 11.44
CA GLN A 237 19.02 10.46 12.60
C GLN A 237 20.43 11.05 12.64
N PRO A 238 20.60 12.37 12.86
CA PRO A 238 21.92 13.00 12.90
C PRO A 238 22.80 12.41 14.01
N ASP A 239 23.96 11.88 13.63
CA ASP A 239 24.94 11.27 14.55
C ASP A 239 26.16 12.17 14.84
N GLY A 240 26.14 13.40 14.33
CA GLY A 240 27.20 14.39 14.50
C GLY A 240 28.37 14.24 13.53
N ARG A 241 28.40 13.22 12.66
CA ARG A 241 29.43 13.11 11.62
C ARG A 241 29.30 14.25 10.62
N ILE A 242 30.46 14.72 10.14
CA ILE A 242 30.55 15.70 9.05
C ILE A 242 31.11 14.97 7.84
N ILE A 243 30.40 15.04 6.73
CA ILE A 243 30.81 14.47 5.45
C ILE A 243 31.08 15.58 4.43
N ASP A 244 32.01 15.32 3.53
CA ASP A 244 32.34 16.23 2.43
C ASP A 244 31.51 15.85 1.19
N LEU A 245 30.52 16.68 0.88
CA LEU A 245 29.70 16.58 -0.33
C LEU A 245 30.05 17.66 -1.36
N SER A 246 31.22 18.31 -1.25
CA SER A 246 31.64 19.40 -2.16
C SER A 246 31.72 19.00 -3.64
N LYS A 247 31.81 17.69 -3.93
CA LYS A 247 31.87 17.14 -5.30
C LYS A 247 30.51 16.86 -5.92
N ASP A 248 29.43 16.98 -5.15
CA ASP A 248 28.07 16.87 -5.66
C ASP A 248 27.62 18.22 -6.25
N ASN A 249 27.74 18.33 -7.56
CA ASN A 249 27.42 19.55 -8.30
C ASN A 249 25.91 19.87 -8.32
N LEU A 250 25.03 18.94 -7.93
CA LEU A 250 23.59 19.18 -7.86
C LEU A 250 23.17 19.80 -6.52
N LEU A 251 23.89 19.52 -5.43
CA LEU A 251 23.53 20.02 -4.11
C LEU A 251 23.43 21.54 -3.99
N PRO A 252 24.31 22.36 -4.60
CA PRO A 252 24.14 23.81 -4.59
C PRO A 252 22.80 24.25 -5.19
N ALA A 253 22.43 23.69 -6.34
CA ALA A 253 21.16 24.01 -7.00
C ALA A 253 19.94 23.61 -6.14
N ILE A 254 19.99 22.44 -5.48
CA ILE A 254 18.94 21.99 -4.55
C ILE A 254 18.83 22.94 -3.35
N CYS A 255 19.95 23.42 -2.81
CA CYS A 255 19.98 24.36 -1.69
C CYS A 255 19.39 25.72 -2.10
N ASP A 256 19.76 26.22 -3.27
CA ASP A 256 19.26 27.49 -3.82
C ASP A 256 17.76 27.41 -4.13
N GLU A 257 17.29 26.30 -4.70
CA GLU A 257 15.87 26.05 -4.92
C GLU A 257 15.08 26.03 -3.61
N LYS A 258 15.58 25.33 -2.58
CA LYS A 258 14.98 25.32 -1.24
C LYS A 258 14.89 26.73 -0.65
N ALA A 259 15.93 27.55 -0.79
CA ALA A 259 15.95 28.93 -0.30
C ALA A 259 14.94 29.82 -1.06
N ARG A 260 14.88 29.67 -2.40
CA ARG A 260 13.92 30.38 -3.25
C ARG A 260 12.48 30.05 -2.87
N ILE A 261 12.13 28.77 -2.80
CA ILE A 261 10.77 28.30 -2.43
C ILE A 261 10.40 28.80 -1.03
N ALA A 262 11.31 28.78 -0.07
CA ALA A 262 11.07 29.30 1.27
C ALA A 262 10.77 30.82 1.27
N SER A 263 11.49 31.58 0.45
CA SER A 263 11.26 33.02 0.27
C SER A 263 9.91 33.30 -0.40
N GLU A 264 9.59 32.59 -1.50
CA GLU A 264 8.30 32.68 -2.19
C GLU A 264 7.14 32.36 -1.25
N LYS A 265 7.24 31.27 -0.48
CA LYS A 265 6.24 30.91 0.54
C LYS A 265 6.04 32.03 1.55
N SER A 266 7.12 32.61 2.08
CA SER A 266 7.06 33.72 3.04
C SER A 266 6.39 34.96 2.44
N ALA A 267 6.69 35.31 1.18
CA ALA A 267 6.08 36.42 0.48
C ALA A 267 4.57 36.20 0.24
N ILE A 268 4.18 34.99 -0.18
CA ILE A 268 2.77 34.60 -0.35
C ILE A 268 2.03 34.68 1.00
N ASP A 269 2.62 34.14 2.08
CA ASP A 269 2.02 34.17 3.42
C ASP A 269 1.82 35.62 3.92
N LYS A 270 2.78 36.52 3.66
CA LYS A 270 2.64 37.95 3.97
C LYS A 270 1.50 38.58 3.16
N ARG A 271 1.44 38.31 1.86
CA ARG A 271 0.41 38.87 0.98
C ARG A 271 -1.00 38.39 1.35
N LEU A 272 -1.15 37.12 1.74
CA LEU A 272 -2.43 36.58 2.24
C LEU A 272 -2.87 37.29 3.54
N LYS A 273 -1.94 37.62 4.44
CA LYS A 273 -2.23 38.40 5.66
C LYS A 273 -2.67 39.82 5.33
N GLU A 274 -2.01 40.49 4.39
CA GLU A 274 -2.40 41.83 3.91
C GLU A 274 -3.81 41.81 3.30
N ILE A 275 -4.10 40.89 2.39
CA ILE A 275 -5.43 40.75 1.77
C ILE A 275 -6.49 40.48 2.84
N ARG A 276 -6.21 39.60 3.80
CA ARG A 276 -7.13 39.34 4.91
C ARG A 276 -7.44 40.61 5.71
N ALA A 277 -6.42 41.41 6.03
CA ALA A 277 -6.61 42.66 6.76
C ALA A 277 -7.46 43.66 5.96
N GLU A 278 -7.20 43.81 4.66
CA GLU A 278 -7.99 44.66 3.76
C GLU A 278 -9.46 44.23 3.69
N LEU A 279 -9.74 42.92 3.60
CA LEU A 279 -11.10 42.40 3.59
C LEU A 279 -11.82 42.68 4.92
N LEU A 280 -11.15 42.49 6.06
CA LEU A 280 -11.74 42.76 7.38
C LEU A 280 -12.03 44.24 7.59
N ASP A 281 -11.13 45.11 7.14
CA ASP A 281 -11.31 46.57 7.17
C ASP A 281 -12.54 46.98 6.35
N LYS A 282 -12.64 46.50 5.09
CA LYS A 282 -13.82 46.73 4.23
C LYS A 282 -15.12 46.15 4.80
N MET A 283 -15.05 45.06 5.57
CA MET A 283 -16.23 44.47 6.21
C MET A 283 -16.69 45.25 7.44
N GLY A 284 -15.84 46.08 8.07
CA GLY A 284 -16.23 46.97 9.16
C GLY A 284 -16.88 46.26 10.36
N GLY A 285 -16.52 45.00 10.62
CA GLY A 285 -17.12 44.17 11.68
C GLY A 285 -18.39 43.39 11.29
N ALA A 286 -18.89 43.52 10.07
CA ALA A 286 -19.99 42.69 9.57
C ALA A 286 -19.58 41.21 9.50
N SER A 287 -20.51 40.29 9.76
CA SER A 287 -20.24 38.84 9.66
C SER A 287 -20.26 38.33 8.21
N ALA A 288 -20.81 39.10 7.27
CA ALA A 288 -20.81 38.76 5.85
C ALA A 288 -20.88 40.01 4.95
N ALA A 289 -20.30 39.92 3.76
CA ALA A 289 -20.38 40.94 2.70
C ALA A 289 -20.58 40.26 1.34
N ARG A 290 -21.55 40.74 0.55
CA ARG A 290 -21.74 40.32 -0.86
C ARG A 290 -20.94 41.25 -1.76
N ILE A 291 -20.31 40.70 -2.80
CA ILE A 291 -19.55 41.48 -3.78
C ILE A 291 -20.15 41.34 -5.18
N SER A 292 -19.73 42.22 -6.10
CA SER A 292 -20.38 42.44 -7.41
C SER A 292 -20.42 41.22 -8.33
N ASP A 293 -19.53 40.24 -8.12
CA ASP A 293 -19.48 39.00 -8.90
C ASP A 293 -20.30 37.84 -8.29
N GLY A 294 -21.12 38.13 -7.27
CA GLY A 294 -22.00 37.16 -6.63
C GLY A 294 -21.36 36.36 -5.49
N ARG A 295 -20.06 36.50 -5.24
CA ARG A 295 -19.43 35.87 -4.06
C ARG A 295 -19.86 36.53 -2.76
N THR A 296 -19.79 35.76 -1.67
CA THR A 296 -20.01 36.24 -0.30
C THR A 296 -18.75 36.00 0.53
N ILE A 297 -18.23 37.06 1.12
CA ILE A 297 -17.16 37.01 2.11
C ILE A 297 -17.82 36.81 3.48
N THR A 298 -17.33 35.87 4.29
CA THR A 298 -17.85 35.64 5.64
C THR A 298 -16.73 35.73 6.68
N ALA A 299 -17.06 36.28 7.85
CA ALA A 299 -16.17 36.39 8.99
C ALA A 299 -16.92 35.92 10.25
N LYS A 300 -16.31 34.98 10.97
CA LYS A 300 -16.81 34.49 12.26
C LYS A 300 -15.67 34.35 13.25
N THR A 301 -15.95 34.68 14.51
CA THR A 301 -15.07 34.32 15.61
C THR A 301 -15.13 32.80 15.78
N VAL A 302 -13.97 32.15 15.81
CA VAL A 302 -13.85 30.71 16.08
C VAL A 302 -13.15 30.56 17.42
N GLU A 303 -13.89 30.13 18.42
CA GLU A 303 -13.32 29.77 19.71
C GLU A 303 -12.76 28.35 19.62
N ARG A 304 -11.51 28.18 20.05
CA ARG A 304 -10.87 26.86 20.19
C ARG A 304 -10.50 26.68 21.66
N ALA A 305 -10.93 25.57 22.25
CA ALA A 305 -10.46 25.19 23.59
C ALA A 305 -8.94 24.96 23.56
N GLY A 306 -8.26 25.33 24.64
CA GLY A 306 -6.85 24.99 24.82
C GLY A 306 -6.69 23.46 24.86
N TYR A 307 -5.63 22.95 24.25
CA TYR A 307 -5.28 21.53 24.31
C TYR A 307 -3.80 21.38 24.67
N GLU A 308 -3.50 20.32 25.41
CA GLU A 308 -2.13 19.93 25.74
C GLU A 308 -1.51 19.17 24.56
N VAL A 309 -0.31 19.56 24.16
CA VAL A 309 0.44 18.90 23.09
C VAL A 309 1.49 18.00 23.73
N LYS A 310 1.47 16.71 23.39
CA LYS A 310 2.51 15.78 23.85
C LYS A 310 3.89 16.21 23.31
N PRO A 311 4.97 15.97 24.06
CA PRO A 311 6.32 16.19 23.57
C PRO A 311 6.58 15.42 22.26
N THR A 312 7.23 16.07 21.30
CA THR A 312 7.65 15.49 20.02
C THR A 312 9.08 15.93 19.68
N SER A 313 9.81 15.12 18.92
CA SER A 313 11.11 15.44 18.34
C SER A 313 11.04 15.46 16.81
N TYR A 314 11.90 16.24 16.16
CA TYR A 314 12.01 16.30 14.69
C TYR A 314 13.44 16.64 14.27
N ILE A 315 13.82 16.31 13.04
CA ILE A 315 15.13 16.68 12.47
C ILE A 315 15.09 18.14 11.99
N ASP A 316 15.95 18.97 12.57
CA ASP A 316 16.10 20.37 12.15
C ASP A 316 17.18 20.51 11.06
N LEU A 317 16.78 20.26 9.81
CA LEU A 317 17.68 20.33 8.65
C LEU A 317 17.87 21.78 8.16
N ARG A 318 19.05 22.35 8.39
CA ARG A 318 19.40 23.74 8.01
C ARG A 318 20.55 23.80 7.01
N VAL A 319 20.38 24.65 6.00
CA VAL A 319 21.47 25.06 5.10
C VAL A 319 22.05 26.36 5.63
N LYS A 320 23.34 26.37 5.97
CA LYS A 320 24.05 27.58 6.41
C LYS A 320 24.88 28.10 5.23
N SER A 321 24.70 29.36 4.87
CA SER A 321 25.63 30.04 3.97
C SER A 321 26.98 30.20 4.68
N ALA A 322 28.08 30.10 3.93
CA ALA A 322 29.37 30.53 4.43
C ALA A 322 29.25 32.01 4.85
N ARG A 323 29.71 32.35 6.05
CA ARG A 323 29.94 33.75 6.40
C ARG A 323 31.05 34.22 5.46
N LEU A 324 30.72 35.15 4.56
CA LEU A 324 31.70 35.96 3.84
C LEU A 324 32.47 36.82 4.84
#